data_AF-A0A957DHB3-F1
#
_entry.id   AF-A0A957DHB3-F1
#
_cell.length_a   1.000
_cell.length_b   1.000
_cell.length_c   1.000
_cell.angle_alpha   90.00
_cell.angle_beta   90.00
_cell.angle_gamma   90.00
#
_symmetry.space_group_name_H-M   'P 1'
#
loop_
_entity.id
_entity.type
_entity.pdbx_description
1 polymer ?
#
loop_
_entity_poly.entity_id
_entity_poly.type
_entity_poly.pdbx_seq_one_letter_code
_entity_poly.pdbx_strand_id
1 'polypeptide(L)'
;MMNRVLATMTFDSFQGNSYLYDDNTGMVFPATAALIALLEAHTIQPLETAIAGLATQYSQAELIQAANFIHRWETMYGAFYRDDNWRAMMQKHMFDYSTDDVKSLVTQEFRQLVLVLTENCNLRCRYCFFSEAYPLTRNRTYNTLSFETGRKAIDYFFAQARPAVLAHPLRKLAITFYGGEPLMASKTLQNLLTYAQENAPCELIFSLTTNGTLLQGEIAQTLVDFDVAINISLDGPQPDHDRNRVLPKGKGSFDLIMKNLKAFRQRFPDYEKLALVGVFDWKTDLFRVADFFEENKSWLPPLQMLSRVNEQDTVY
;
A
#
# COMPACT_ATOMS: atom_id res chain seq x y z
N MET A 1 -6.12 39.28 -22.87
CA MET A 1 -6.38 37.86 -23.09
C MET A 1 -5.84 37.10 -21.91
N MET A 2 -6.59 36.12 -21.39
CA MET A 2 -6.02 35.19 -20.42
C MET A 2 -4.93 34.41 -21.15
N ASN A 3 -3.77 34.23 -20.50
CA ASN A 3 -2.68 33.45 -21.07
C ASN A 3 -2.30 32.37 -20.06
N ARG A 4 -3.08 31.28 -20.08
CA ARG A 4 -2.89 30.12 -19.21
C ARG A 4 -2.91 28.85 -20.03
N VAL A 5 -2.16 27.87 -19.58
CA VAL A 5 -2.02 26.56 -20.21
C VAL A 5 -2.95 25.59 -19.50
N LEU A 6 -3.72 24.84 -20.27
CA LEU A 6 -4.52 23.75 -19.73
C LEU A 6 -3.60 22.60 -19.32
N ALA A 7 -3.65 22.18 -18.06
CA ALA A 7 -2.84 21.14 -17.45
C ALA A 7 -3.64 19.86 -17.22
N THR A 8 -4.45 19.50 -18.22
CA THR A 8 -5.32 18.33 -18.17
C THR A 8 -5.04 17.40 -19.33
N MET A 9 -5.40 16.13 -19.17
CA MET A 9 -5.34 15.11 -20.22
C MET A 9 -6.66 14.36 -20.28
N THR A 10 -7.28 14.33 -21.46
CA THR A 10 -8.52 13.57 -21.69
C THR A 10 -8.20 12.14 -22.12
N PHE A 11 -8.98 11.17 -21.65
CA PHE A 11 -8.86 9.77 -22.07
C PHE A 11 -10.21 9.05 -21.96
N ASP A 12 -10.37 7.97 -22.71
CA ASP A 12 -11.58 7.15 -22.69
C ASP A 12 -11.33 5.81 -21.98
N SER A 13 -12.34 5.31 -21.28
CA SER A 13 -12.31 3.94 -20.77
C SER A 13 -12.63 2.93 -21.86
N PHE A 14 -12.34 1.64 -21.60
CA PHE A 14 -12.76 0.54 -22.48
C PHE A 14 -14.26 0.46 -22.74
N GLN A 15 -15.08 1.07 -21.86
CA GLN A 15 -16.53 1.13 -22.00
C GLN A 15 -17.01 2.37 -22.80
N GLY A 16 -16.08 3.21 -23.27
CA GLY A 16 -16.38 4.41 -24.05
C GLY A 16 -16.79 5.64 -23.22
N ASN A 17 -16.58 5.61 -21.91
CA ASN A 17 -16.80 6.80 -21.06
C ASN A 17 -15.56 7.69 -21.11
N SER A 18 -15.75 9.00 -21.31
CA SER A 18 -14.66 9.98 -21.34
C SER A 18 -14.36 10.53 -19.95
N TYR A 19 -13.06 10.71 -19.68
CA TYR A 19 -12.53 11.23 -18.43
C TYR A 19 -11.49 12.32 -18.68
N LEU A 20 -11.28 13.14 -17.66
CA LEU A 20 -10.28 14.20 -17.59
C LEU A 20 -9.37 13.92 -16.39
N TYR A 21 -8.09 13.67 -16.64
CA TYR A 21 -7.05 13.73 -15.62
C TYR A 21 -6.56 15.17 -15.48
N ASP A 22 -6.55 15.69 -14.26
CA ASP A 22 -5.98 17.01 -13.94
C ASP A 22 -4.61 16.84 -13.28
N ASP A 23 -3.55 17.28 -13.95
CA ASP A 23 -2.18 17.13 -13.48
C ASP A 23 -1.86 18.01 -12.26
N ASN A 24 -2.66 19.04 -12.02
CA ASN A 24 -2.51 19.92 -10.86
C ASN A 24 -2.97 19.25 -9.56
N THR A 25 -4.07 18.51 -9.59
CA THR A 25 -4.67 17.85 -8.42
C THR A 25 -4.43 16.35 -8.34
N GLY A 26 -4.01 15.72 -9.44
CA GLY A 26 -3.87 14.27 -9.56
C GLY A 26 -5.22 13.52 -9.61
N MET A 27 -6.33 14.25 -9.80
CA MET A 27 -7.67 13.69 -9.81
C MET A 27 -8.15 13.34 -11.22
N VAL A 28 -9.06 12.37 -11.29
CA VAL A 28 -9.75 11.97 -12.52
C VAL A 28 -11.23 12.32 -12.39
N PHE A 29 -11.76 13.05 -13.37
CA PHE A 29 -13.15 13.47 -13.42
C PHE A 29 -13.86 12.85 -14.61
N PRO A 30 -15.16 12.48 -14.50
CA PRO A 30 -15.98 12.25 -15.68
C PRO A 30 -15.99 13.52 -16.55
N ALA A 31 -15.76 13.35 -17.85
CA ALA A 31 -15.65 14.47 -18.78
C ALA A 31 -16.77 14.42 -19.81
N THR A 32 -17.50 15.53 -19.95
CA THR A 32 -18.43 15.73 -21.06
C THR A 32 -17.74 16.55 -22.15
N ALA A 33 -18.22 16.42 -23.39
CA ALA A 33 -17.73 17.25 -24.50
C ALA A 33 -17.87 18.75 -24.21
N ALA A 34 -18.96 19.16 -23.55
CA ALA A 34 -19.18 20.54 -23.13
C ALA A 34 -18.16 21.01 -22.09
N LEU A 35 -17.78 20.16 -21.14
CA LEU A 35 -16.75 20.49 -20.13
C LEU A 35 -15.38 20.66 -20.78
N ILE A 36 -14.99 19.74 -21.68
CA ILE A 36 -13.70 19.80 -22.37
C ILE A 36 -13.61 21.07 -23.24
N ALA A 37 -14.64 21.31 -24.07
CA ALA A 37 -14.68 22.49 -24.93
C ALA A 37 -14.67 23.80 -24.11
N LEU A 38 -15.36 23.83 -22.97
CA LEU A 38 -15.38 25.01 -22.12
C LEU A 38 -14.04 25.23 -21.40
N LEU A 39 -13.36 24.16 -20.95
CA LEU A 39 -12.00 24.24 -20.39
C LEU A 39 -11.01 24.82 -21.41
N GLU A 40 -11.04 24.32 -22.64
CA GLU A 40 -10.19 24.82 -23.73
C GLU A 40 -10.49 26.28 -24.07
N ALA A 41 -11.76 26.62 -24.26
CA ALA A 41 -12.17 27.97 -24.57
C ALA A 41 -11.77 28.95 -23.45
N HIS A 42 -11.92 28.55 -22.19
CA HIS A 42 -11.61 29.39 -21.05
C HIS A 42 -10.10 29.70 -20.93
N THR A 43 -9.19 28.98 -21.60
CA THR A 43 -7.74 29.29 -21.59
C THR A 43 -7.43 30.72 -22.08
N ILE A 44 -8.20 31.24 -23.03
CA ILE A 44 -7.94 32.52 -23.71
C ILE A 44 -8.94 33.63 -23.36
N GLN A 45 -10.11 33.27 -22.84
CA GLN A 45 -11.21 34.20 -22.55
C GLN A 45 -11.94 33.87 -21.24
N PRO A 46 -12.61 34.86 -20.59
CA PRO A 46 -13.41 34.64 -19.40
C PRO A 46 -14.54 33.62 -19.62
N LEU A 47 -14.98 32.99 -18.53
CA LEU A 47 -15.90 31.85 -18.57
C LEU A 47 -17.24 32.26 -19.21
N GLU A 48 -17.70 33.47 -18.92
CA GLU A 48 -18.93 34.06 -19.47
C GLU A 48 -18.83 34.22 -20.99
N THR A 49 -17.66 34.63 -21.48
CA THR A 49 -17.42 34.78 -22.93
C THR A 49 -17.30 33.42 -23.61
N ALA A 50 -16.65 32.46 -22.95
CA ALA A 50 -16.53 31.09 -23.43
C ALA A 50 -17.89 30.39 -23.53
N ILE A 51 -18.77 30.56 -22.53
CA ILE A 51 -20.15 30.06 -22.55
C ILE A 51 -20.91 30.64 -23.74
N ALA A 52 -20.83 31.95 -23.96
CA ALA A 52 -21.51 32.59 -25.09
C ALA A 52 -21.02 32.07 -26.45
N GLY A 53 -19.71 31.85 -26.60
CA GLY A 53 -19.11 31.32 -27.83
C GLY A 53 -19.50 29.86 -28.14
N LEU A 54 -19.83 29.08 -27.10
CA LEU A 54 -20.19 27.67 -27.20
C LEU A 54 -21.70 27.40 -27.21
N ALA A 55 -22.53 28.44 -27.00
CA ALA A 55 -23.98 28.32 -26.87
C ALA A 55 -24.71 27.77 -28.12
N THR A 56 -24.04 27.74 -29.28
CA THR A 56 -24.58 27.14 -30.51
C THR A 56 -24.30 25.64 -30.63
N GLN A 57 -23.37 25.10 -29.84
CA GLN A 57 -22.90 23.71 -29.91
C GLN A 57 -23.38 22.85 -28.74
N TYR A 58 -23.64 23.47 -27.59
CA TYR A 58 -24.05 22.77 -26.36
C TYR A 58 -25.24 23.48 -25.72
N SER A 59 -26.03 22.74 -24.94
CA SER A 59 -27.16 23.32 -24.24
C SER A 59 -26.69 24.28 -23.13
N GLN A 60 -27.52 25.28 -22.84
CA GLN A 60 -27.25 26.24 -21.76
C GLN A 60 -27.07 25.54 -20.41
N ALA A 61 -27.83 24.46 -20.15
CA ALA A 61 -27.72 23.70 -18.91
C ALA A 61 -26.35 23.00 -18.78
N GLU A 62 -25.85 22.39 -19.85
CA GLU A 62 -24.53 21.73 -19.86
C GLU A 62 -23.40 22.74 -19.64
N LEU A 63 -23.45 23.87 -20.34
CA LEU A 63 -22.43 24.92 -20.20
C LEU A 63 -22.42 25.54 -18.81
N ILE A 64 -23.59 25.79 -18.20
CA ILE A 64 -23.67 26.30 -16.83
C ILE A 64 -23.14 25.28 -15.81
N GLN A 65 -23.46 23.99 -15.97
CA GLN A 65 -22.94 22.94 -15.09
C GLN A 65 -21.42 22.82 -15.21
N ALA A 66 -20.89 22.79 -16.43
CA ALA A 66 -19.45 22.78 -16.68
C ALA A 66 -18.77 24.04 -16.11
N ALA A 67 -19.35 25.21 -16.31
CA ALA A 67 -18.85 26.48 -15.78
C ALA A 67 -18.76 26.47 -14.25
N ASN A 68 -19.82 26.05 -13.57
CA ASN A 68 -19.84 25.94 -12.12
C ASN A 68 -18.82 24.93 -11.60
N PHE A 69 -18.62 23.82 -12.33
CA PHE A 69 -17.59 22.83 -12.01
C PHE A 69 -16.20 23.44 -12.15
N ILE A 70 -15.88 24.05 -13.29
CA ILE A 70 -14.59 24.69 -13.56
C ILE A 70 -14.28 25.72 -12.48
N HIS A 71 -15.20 26.66 -12.26
CA HIS A 71 -15.02 27.74 -11.29
C HIS A 71 -14.77 27.21 -9.88
N ARG A 72 -15.57 26.22 -9.43
CA ARG A 72 -15.44 25.62 -8.10
C ARG A 72 -14.07 24.97 -7.90
N TRP A 73 -13.63 24.18 -8.87
CA TRP A 73 -12.39 23.41 -8.74
C TRP A 73 -11.15 24.26 -8.94
N GLU A 74 -11.19 25.23 -9.85
CA GLU A 74 -10.13 26.22 -10.02
C GLU A 74 -9.95 27.04 -8.74
N THR A 75 -11.04 27.55 -8.15
CA THR A 75 -10.97 28.40 -6.94
C THR A 75 -10.59 27.64 -5.68
N MET A 76 -11.10 26.43 -5.47
CA MET A 76 -10.84 25.68 -4.23
C MET A 76 -9.51 24.90 -4.27
N TYR A 77 -9.09 24.43 -5.45
CA TYR A 77 -8.01 23.45 -5.57
C TYR A 77 -6.93 23.83 -6.59
N GLY A 78 -7.04 24.98 -7.27
CA GLY A 78 -6.06 25.37 -8.30
C GLY A 78 -6.04 24.42 -9.51
N ALA A 79 -7.17 23.78 -9.80
CA ALA A 79 -7.29 22.78 -10.86
C ALA A 79 -7.24 23.39 -12.27
N PHE A 80 -6.94 22.54 -13.25
CA PHE A 80 -7.03 22.71 -14.70
C PHE A 80 -6.02 23.62 -15.37
N TYR A 81 -5.61 24.73 -14.77
CA TYR A 81 -4.79 25.72 -15.46
C TYR A 81 -3.46 26.01 -14.78
N ARG A 82 -2.45 26.32 -15.60
CA ARG A 82 -1.14 26.83 -15.17
C ARG A 82 -0.90 28.18 -15.86
N ASP A 83 -0.61 29.20 -15.08
CA ASP A 83 -0.20 30.52 -15.57
C ASP A 83 1.22 30.86 -15.09
N ASP A 84 1.71 32.07 -15.37
CA ASP A 84 3.03 32.50 -14.90
C ASP A 84 3.14 32.54 -13.36
N ASN A 85 2.01 32.65 -12.65
CA ASN A 85 1.95 32.60 -11.18
C ASN A 85 1.94 31.18 -10.62
N TRP A 86 1.58 30.16 -11.43
CA TRP A 86 1.61 28.75 -11.04
C TRP A 86 2.98 28.33 -10.48
N ARG A 87 4.08 28.79 -11.09
CA ARG A 87 5.43 28.49 -10.61
C ARG A 87 5.71 29.06 -9.23
N ALA A 88 5.25 30.28 -8.94
CA ALA A 88 5.40 30.89 -7.62
C ALA A 88 4.53 30.20 -6.56
N MET A 89 3.31 29.79 -6.93
CA MET A 89 2.41 29.02 -6.07
C MET A 89 2.98 27.61 -5.77
N MET A 90 3.50 26.92 -6.78
CA MET A 90 4.14 25.61 -6.61
C MET A 90 5.48 25.69 -5.87
N GLN A 91 6.29 26.73 -6.07
CA GLN A 91 7.51 26.92 -5.27
C GLN A 91 7.19 27.09 -3.77
N LYS A 92 6.10 27.78 -3.44
CA LYS A 92 5.60 27.91 -2.07
C LYS A 92 5.09 26.59 -1.48
N HIS A 93 4.51 25.70 -2.29
CA HIS A 93 3.92 24.44 -1.82
C HIS A 93 4.85 23.22 -1.93
N MET A 94 5.90 23.27 -2.75
CA MET A 94 6.83 22.14 -2.92
C MET A 94 8.08 22.22 -2.04
N PHE A 95 8.45 23.40 -1.53
CA PHE A 95 9.72 23.57 -0.80
C PHE A 95 9.68 24.42 0.48
N ASP A 96 8.54 25.03 0.84
CA ASP A 96 8.37 25.82 2.07
C ASP A 96 7.49 25.08 3.10
N TYR A 97 7.78 23.80 3.36
CA TYR A 97 7.21 23.18 4.54
C TYR A 97 7.85 23.79 5.78
N SER A 98 7.07 24.53 6.57
CA SER A 98 7.50 24.87 7.92
C SER A 98 7.65 23.60 8.74
N THR A 99 8.40 23.66 9.84
CA THR A 99 8.47 22.56 10.81
C THR A 99 7.07 22.09 11.23
N ASP A 100 6.10 22.99 11.30
CA ASP A 100 4.73 22.67 11.67
C ASP A 100 3.94 22.04 10.52
N ASP A 101 4.22 22.38 9.27
CA ASP A 101 3.64 21.70 8.11
C ASP A 101 4.17 20.28 7.97
N VAL A 102 5.48 20.06 8.17
CA VAL A 102 6.05 18.70 8.21
C VAL A 102 5.44 17.89 9.35
N LYS A 103 5.33 18.47 10.56
CA LYS A 103 4.65 17.80 11.69
C LYS A 103 3.19 17.50 11.34
N SER A 104 2.49 18.43 10.72
CA SER A 104 1.09 18.27 10.34
C SER A 104 0.94 17.14 9.33
N LEU A 105 1.74 17.12 8.26
CA LEU A 105 1.70 16.05 7.26
C LEU A 105 2.07 14.68 7.83
N VAL A 106 3.13 14.62 8.63
CA VAL A 106 3.55 13.36 9.27
C VAL A 106 2.47 12.86 10.26
N THR A 107 1.79 13.76 10.97
CA THR A 107 0.76 13.39 11.97
C THR A 107 -0.62 13.13 11.38
N GLN A 108 -1.00 13.80 10.28
CA GLN A 108 -2.29 13.61 9.62
C GLN A 108 -2.28 12.47 8.60
N GLU A 109 -1.10 11.96 8.20
CA GLU A 109 -0.98 10.86 7.23
C GLU A 109 -0.58 9.51 7.84
N PHE A 110 -0.70 9.32 9.16
CA PHE A 110 -0.56 7.98 9.75
C PHE A 110 -1.65 7.04 9.21
N ARG A 111 -1.30 6.25 8.19
CA ARG A 111 -2.18 5.24 7.57
C ARG A 111 -1.86 3.83 8.02
N GLN A 112 -0.64 3.59 8.47
CA GLN A 112 -0.17 2.24 8.81
C GLN A 112 0.67 2.26 10.08
N LEU A 113 0.36 1.34 10.98
CA LEU A 113 1.21 0.96 12.11
C LEU A 113 1.83 -0.41 11.82
N VAL A 114 3.15 -0.52 11.89
CA VAL A 114 3.85 -1.81 11.80
C VAL A 114 4.34 -2.21 13.19
N LEU A 115 3.86 -3.35 13.70
CA LEU A 115 4.23 -3.91 14.99
C LEU A 115 5.18 -5.09 14.79
N VAL A 116 6.44 -4.91 15.20
CA VAL A 116 7.42 -6.00 15.29
C VAL A 116 7.13 -6.79 16.57
N LEU A 117 6.48 -7.94 16.43
CA LEU A 117 6.00 -8.73 17.57
C LEU A 117 7.11 -9.47 18.30
N THR A 118 8.14 -9.89 17.59
CA THR A 118 9.28 -10.57 18.18
C THR A 118 10.51 -10.38 17.30
N GLU A 119 11.66 -10.34 17.93
CA GLU A 119 12.95 -10.36 17.25
C GLU A 119 13.41 -11.80 16.98
N ASN A 120 12.73 -12.79 17.56
CA ASN A 120 13.06 -14.20 17.37
C ASN A 120 12.47 -14.73 16.06
N CYS A 121 13.15 -15.70 15.46
CA CYS A 121 12.69 -16.40 14.27
C CYS A 121 13.10 -17.88 14.36
N ASN A 122 12.26 -18.77 13.87
CA ASN A 122 12.56 -20.20 13.77
C ASN A 122 13.31 -20.57 12.48
N LEU A 123 13.61 -19.60 11.60
CA LEU A 123 14.54 -19.73 10.48
C LEU A 123 15.85 -18.97 10.74
N ARG A 124 16.86 -19.23 9.90
CA ARG A 124 18.17 -18.58 9.84
C ARG A 124 18.44 -18.16 8.40
N CYS A 125 17.54 -17.36 7.83
CA CYS A 125 17.67 -16.93 6.45
C CYS A 125 18.99 -16.15 6.26
N ARG A 126 19.78 -16.54 5.25
CA ARG A 126 21.14 -16.00 5.05
C ARG A 126 21.16 -14.50 4.78
N TYR A 127 20.15 -13.99 4.09
CA TYR A 127 20.00 -12.57 3.76
C TYR A 127 19.21 -11.77 4.81
N CYS A 128 18.80 -12.39 5.94
CA CYS A 128 17.93 -11.70 6.89
C CYS A 128 18.65 -10.52 7.52
N PHE A 129 18.01 -9.35 7.58
CA PHE A 129 18.60 -8.17 8.21
C PHE A 129 18.87 -8.33 9.73
N PHE A 130 18.24 -9.31 10.39
CA PHE A 130 18.53 -9.73 11.77
C PHE A 130 19.67 -10.77 11.87
N SER A 131 20.26 -11.18 10.74
CA SER A 131 21.35 -12.14 10.72
C SER A 131 22.68 -11.49 11.09
N GLU A 132 23.65 -12.32 11.49
CA GLU A 132 25.01 -11.89 11.84
C GLU A 132 25.81 -11.37 10.64
N ALA A 133 25.29 -11.50 9.41
CA ALA A 133 25.92 -10.94 8.21
C ALA A 133 25.97 -9.40 8.22
N TYR A 134 25.17 -8.77 9.08
CA TYR A 134 24.99 -7.33 9.15
C TYR A 134 25.51 -6.75 10.48
N PRO A 135 26.83 -6.56 10.65
CA PRO A 135 27.42 -6.18 11.94
C PRO A 135 26.97 -4.81 12.46
N LEU A 136 26.46 -3.94 11.58
CA LEU A 136 25.97 -2.60 11.91
C LEU A 136 24.43 -2.52 11.99
N THR A 137 23.71 -3.63 11.86
CA THR A 137 22.26 -3.66 12.04
C THR A 137 21.88 -4.26 13.37
N ARG A 138 20.59 -4.19 13.68
CA ARG A 138 20.02 -4.79 14.88
C ARG A 138 20.11 -6.31 14.78
N ASN A 139 20.88 -6.92 15.67
CA ASN A 139 21.01 -8.39 15.75
C ASN A 139 19.73 -9.05 16.26
N ARG A 140 19.50 -10.30 15.84
CA ARG A 140 18.45 -11.17 16.39
C ARG A 140 18.57 -11.29 17.92
N THR A 141 17.44 -11.14 18.61
CA THR A 141 17.32 -11.42 20.05
C THR A 141 16.12 -12.32 20.33
N TYR A 142 15.84 -12.61 21.61
CA TYR A 142 14.62 -13.30 22.04
C TYR A 142 13.54 -12.35 22.56
N ASN A 143 13.71 -11.05 22.38
CA ASN A 143 12.73 -10.06 22.84
C ASN A 143 11.42 -10.22 22.07
N THR A 144 10.33 -10.11 22.82
CA THR A 144 8.97 -10.18 22.30
C THR A 144 8.21 -8.95 22.82
N LEU A 145 7.45 -8.33 21.94
CA LEU A 145 6.61 -7.18 22.28
C LEU A 145 5.64 -7.59 23.39
N SER A 146 5.64 -6.86 24.50
CA SER A 146 4.63 -7.06 25.53
C SER A 146 3.27 -6.56 25.03
N PHE A 147 2.18 -7.20 25.47
CA PHE A 147 0.84 -6.73 25.17
C PHE A 147 0.66 -5.26 25.55
N GLU A 148 1.13 -4.85 26.73
CA GLU A 148 0.97 -3.47 27.21
C GLU A 148 1.71 -2.44 26.33
N THR A 149 2.90 -2.78 25.84
CA THR A 149 3.62 -1.92 24.88
C THR A 149 2.88 -1.83 23.55
N GLY A 150 2.41 -2.97 23.02
CA GLY A 150 1.65 -3.00 21.77
C GLY A 150 0.33 -2.23 21.89
N ARG A 151 -0.37 -2.38 23.01
CA ARG A 151 -1.59 -1.64 23.35
C ARG A 151 -1.36 -0.13 23.32
N LYS A 152 -0.31 0.36 24.01
CA LYS A 152 0.07 1.78 24.00
C LYS A 152 0.42 2.28 22.59
N ALA A 153 1.06 1.45 21.76
CA ALA A 153 1.36 1.81 20.37
C ALA A 153 0.08 1.94 19.53
N ILE A 154 -0.89 1.04 19.71
CA ILE A 154 -2.21 1.11 19.05
C ILE A 154 -2.98 2.35 19.51
N ASP A 155 -3.03 2.63 20.82
CA ASP A 155 -3.68 3.82 21.37
C ASP A 155 -3.10 5.10 20.78
N TYR A 156 -1.76 5.17 20.73
CA TYR A 156 -1.06 6.30 20.14
C TYR A 156 -1.40 6.45 18.66
N PHE A 157 -1.33 5.36 17.89
CA PHE A 157 -1.66 5.37 16.46
C PHE A 157 -3.09 5.85 16.20
N PHE A 158 -4.08 5.34 16.95
CA PHE A 158 -5.47 5.78 16.81
C PHE A 158 -5.66 7.24 17.23
N ALA A 159 -4.96 7.70 18.26
CA ALA A 159 -5.01 9.11 18.66
C ALA A 159 -4.45 10.03 17.57
N GLN A 160 -3.33 9.66 16.94
CA GLN A 160 -2.73 10.45 15.86
C GLN A 160 -3.58 10.41 14.58
N ALA A 161 -4.16 9.27 14.25
CA ALA A 161 -4.96 9.12 13.04
C ALA A 161 -6.37 9.72 13.14
N ARG A 162 -6.87 10.01 14.36
CA ARG A 162 -8.24 10.48 14.61
C ARG A 162 -8.63 11.71 13.79
N PRO A 163 -7.84 12.81 13.69
CA PRO A 163 -8.22 13.97 12.89
C PRO A 163 -8.45 13.60 11.41
N ALA A 164 -7.60 12.73 10.86
CA ALA A 164 -7.68 12.31 9.47
C ALA A 164 -8.86 11.36 9.21
N VAL A 165 -9.20 10.50 10.16
CA VAL A 165 -10.40 9.66 10.12
C VAL A 165 -11.67 10.51 10.17
N LEU A 166 -11.71 11.55 11.03
CA LEU A 166 -12.86 12.45 11.13
C LEU A 166 -13.06 13.29 9.85
N ALA A 167 -11.97 13.72 9.20
CA ALA A 167 -12.01 14.46 7.95
C ALA A 167 -12.43 13.57 6.75
N HIS A 168 -12.15 12.27 6.81
CA HIS A 168 -12.43 11.31 5.75
C HIS A 168 -13.09 10.03 6.31
N PRO A 169 -14.42 10.00 6.47
CA PRO A 169 -15.13 8.89 7.13
C PRO A 169 -14.96 7.51 6.47
N LEU A 170 -14.54 7.45 5.21
CA LEU A 170 -14.26 6.20 4.48
C LEU A 170 -12.79 5.76 4.59
N ARG A 171 -11.96 6.52 5.32
CA ARG A 171 -10.54 6.19 5.53
C ARG A 171 -10.44 4.94 6.39
N LYS A 172 -9.61 4.01 5.94
CA LYS A 172 -9.23 2.80 6.69
C LYS A 172 -7.83 2.96 7.25
N LEU A 173 -7.56 2.32 8.38
CA LEU A 173 -6.23 2.28 8.98
C LEU A 173 -5.67 0.86 8.89
N ALA A 174 -4.37 0.75 8.62
CA ALA A 174 -3.70 -0.52 8.52
C ALA A 174 -2.87 -0.82 9.79
N ILE A 175 -2.98 -2.04 10.31
CA ILE A 175 -2.06 -2.55 11.33
C ILE A 175 -1.39 -3.79 10.76
N THR A 176 -0.07 -3.76 10.66
CA THR A 176 0.75 -4.81 10.06
C THR A 176 1.61 -5.47 11.11
N PHE A 177 1.51 -6.78 11.22
CA PHE A 177 2.31 -7.58 12.14
C PHE A 177 3.54 -8.14 11.43
N TYR A 178 4.71 -7.87 12.01
CA TYR A 178 6.00 -8.21 11.45
C TYR A 178 6.95 -8.72 12.55
N GLY A 179 8.22 -8.94 12.21
CA GLY A 179 9.27 -9.31 13.16
C GLY A 179 10.23 -10.31 12.56
N GLY A 180 10.85 -11.13 13.41
CA GLY A 180 11.59 -12.31 12.98
C GLY A 180 10.63 -13.37 12.43
N GLU A 181 9.80 -13.96 13.28
CA GLU A 181 8.62 -14.73 12.87
C GLU A 181 7.43 -14.36 13.79
N PRO A 182 6.49 -13.53 13.34
CA PRO A 182 5.40 -13.04 14.19
C PRO A 182 4.51 -14.15 14.77
N LEU A 183 4.37 -15.29 14.07
CA LEU A 183 3.54 -16.40 14.57
C LEU A 183 4.17 -17.11 15.80
N MET A 184 5.45 -16.88 16.11
CA MET A 184 6.03 -17.32 17.38
C MET A 184 5.46 -16.55 18.59
N ALA A 185 4.89 -15.37 18.36
CA ALA A 185 4.25 -14.52 19.36
C ALA A 185 2.72 -14.56 19.24
N SER A 186 2.15 -15.72 18.88
CA SER A 186 0.72 -15.89 18.55
C SER A 186 -0.24 -15.35 19.61
N LYS A 187 0.06 -15.55 20.90
CA LYS A 187 -0.75 -15.01 22.01
C LYS A 187 -0.77 -13.47 22.03
N THR A 188 0.39 -12.84 21.86
CA THR A 188 0.49 -11.37 21.77
C THR A 188 -0.23 -10.87 20.52
N LEU A 189 -0.03 -11.53 19.37
CA LEU A 189 -0.74 -11.22 18.12
C LEU A 189 -2.26 -11.22 18.31
N GLN A 190 -2.81 -12.31 18.87
CA GLN A 190 -4.24 -12.45 19.09
C GLN A 190 -4.78 -11.37 20.03
N ASN A 191 -4.09 -11.11 21.15
CA ASN A 191 -4.51 -10.07 22.09
C ASN A 191 -4.52 -8.67 21.44
N LEU A 192 -3.55 -8.37 20.59
CA LEU A 192 -3.45 -7.08 19.90
C LEU A 192 -4.48 -6.95 18.78
N LEU A 193 -4.78 -8.02 18.05
CA LEU A 193 -5.87 -8.07 17.06
C LEU A 193 -7.22 -7.77 17.73
N THR A 194 -7.55 -8.49 18.80
CA THR A 194 -8.77 -8.25 19.59
C THR A 194 -8.85 -6.80 20.07
N TYR A 195 -7.79 -6.33 20.74
CA TYR A 195 -7.76 -4.97 21.28
C TYR A 195 -7.93 -3.91 20.19
N ALA A 196 -7.21 -4.05 19.07
CA ALA A 196 -7.29 -3.10 17.96
C ALA A 196 -8.71 -3.06 17.39
N GLN A 197 -9.32 -4.23 17.13
CA GLN A 197 -10.68 -4.32 16.57
C GLN A 197 -11.73 -3.70 17.49
N GLU A 198 -11.62 -3.90 18.81
CA GLU A 198 -12.58 -3.37 19.80
C GLU A 198 -12.46 -1.85 19.99
N ASN A 199 -11.29 -1.26 19.74
CA ASN A 199 -11.00 0.15 20.05
C ASN A 199 -10.78 1.02 18.78
N ALA A 200 -10.97 0.45 17.59
CA ALA A 200 -10.71 1.13 16.35
C ALA A 200 -11.63 2.35 16.13
N PRO A 201 -11.09 3.51 15.71
CA PRO A 201 -11.92 4.67 15.37
C PRO A 201 -12.57 4.56 13.98
N CYS A 202 -12.19 3.56 13.19
CA CYS A 202 -12.68 3.29 11.84
C CYS A 202 -12.44 1.81 11.49
N GLU A 203 -12.81 1.39 10.28
CA GLU A 203 -12.47 0.06 9.78
C GLU A 203 -10.95 -0.14 9.72
N LEU A 204 -10.49 -1.33 10.14
CA LEU A 204 -9.09 -1.72 10.12
C LEU A 204 -8.78 -2.70 9.01
N ILE A 205 -7.59 -2.56 8.44
CA ILE A 205 -6.96 -3.54 7.57
C ILE A 205 -5.83 -4.19 8.35
N PHE A 206 -5.99 -5.46 8.69
CA PHE A 206 -4.90 -6.23 9.28
C PHE A 206 -4.06 -6.88 8.18
N SER A 207 -2.75 -6.90 8.36
CA SER A 207 -1.87 -7.72 7.56
C SER A 207 -0.72 -8.31 8.38
N LEU A 208 -0.11 -9.37 7.86
CA LEU A 208 0.96 -10.13 8.49
C LEU A 208 1.96 -10.53 7.41
N THR A 209 3.25 -10.53 7.74
CA THR A 209 4.25 -11.28 6.94
C THR A 209 4.79 -12.43 7.77
N THR A 210 4.68 -13.65 7.27
CA THR A 210 5.17 -14.87 7.93
C THR A 210 6.06 -15.66 7.00
N ASN A 211 7.00 -16.42 7.56
CA ASN A 211 7.73 -17.43 6.82
C ASN A 211 6.89 -18.68 6.50
N GLY A 212 5.67 -18.80 7.05
CA GLY A 212 4.71 -19.86 6.73
C GLY A 212 4.94 -21.19 7.48
N THR A 213 6.07 -21.36 8.16
CA THR A 213 6.40 -22.62 8.87
C THR A 213 5.52 -22.89 10.11
N LEU A 214 4.83 -21.86 10.62
CA LEU A 214 3.90 -21.95 11.75
C LEU A 214 2.45 -21.67 11.34
N LEU A 215 2.16 -21.50 10.04
CA LEU A 215 0.83 -21.19 9.52
C LEU A 215 -0.06 -22.46 9.51
N GLN A 216 -0.54 -22.86 10.68
CA GLN A 216 -1.36 -24.05 10.87
C GLN A 216 -2.14 -23.99 12.19
N GLY A 217 -3.04 -24.95 12.43
CA GLY A 217 -3.71 -25.10 13.73
C GLY A 217 -4.60 -23.91 14.10
N GLU A 218 -4.63 -23.56 15.38
CA GLU A 218 -5.50 -22.48 15.91
C GLU A 218 -5.11 -21.10 15.36
N ILE A 219 -3.81 -20.82 15.23
CA ILE A 219 -3.37 -19.49 14.77
C ILE A 219 -3.82 -19.19 13.34
N ALA A 220 -3.88 -20.21 12.47
CA ALA A 220 -4.43 -20.05 11.12
C ALA A 220 -5.93 -19.67 11.15
N GLN A 221 -6.70 -20.25 12.08
CA GLN A 221 -8.10 -19.87 12.29
C GLN A 221 -8.22 -18.43 12.76
N THR A 222 -7.43 -18.04 13.77
CA THR A 222 -7.41 -16.66 14.27
C THR A 222 -7.16 -15.65 13.15
N LEU A 223 -6.20 -15.91 12.25
CA LEU A 223 -5.91 -14.99 11.15
C LEU A 223 -7.09 -14.85 10.19
N VAL A 224 -7.83 -15.93 9.92
CA VAL A 224 -9.02 -15.92 9.06
C VAL A 224 -10.20 -15.22 9.75
N ASP A 225 -10.41 -15.49 11.04
CA ASP A 225 -11.51 -14.88 11.82
C ASP A 225 -11.37 -13.36 11.92
N PHE A 226 -10.13 -12.86 11.97
CA PHE A 226 -9.80 -11.44 11.95
C PHE A 226 -9.59 -10.87 10.53
N ASP A 227 -9.81 -11.67 9.49
CA ASP A 227 -9.71 -11.27 8.08
C ASP A 227 -8.36 -10.60 7.73
N VAL A 228 -7.28 -11.16 8.28
CA VAL A 228 -5.89 -10.67 8.17
C VAL A 228 -5.30 -11.00 6.80
N ALA A 229 -4.80 -10.01 6.07
CA ALA A 229 -4.03 -10.28 4.85
C ALA A 229 -2.69 -10.96 5.16
N ILE A 230 -2.51 -12.20 4.70
CA ILE A 230 -1.35 -13.04 5.01
C ILE A 230 -0.37 -13.02 3.83
N ASN A 231 0.81 -12.44 4.07
CA ASN A 231 1.94 -12.49 3.14
C ASN A 231 2.87 -13.62 3.55
N ILE A 232 2.99 -14.65 2.71
CA ILE A 232 3.84 -15.81 2.96
C ILE A 232 5.13 -15.67 2.20
N SER A 233 6.23 -15.86 2.92
CA SER A 233 7.54 -15.78 2.33
C SER A 233 7.83 -17.05 1.49
N LEU A 234 7.87 -16.95 0.16
CA LEU A 234 8.31 -18.03 -0.76
C LEU A 234 9.18 -17.48 -1.91
N ASP A 235 10.45 -17.89 -1.99
CA ASP A 235 11.43 -17.36 -2.95
C ASP A 235 11.43 -18.02 -4.34
N GLY A 236 10.54 -18.99 -4.57
CA GLY A 236 10.48 -19.78 -5.80
C GLY A 236 10.71 -21.27 -5.53
N PRO A 237 11.26 -22.03 -6.51
CA PRO A 237 11.42 -23.47 -6.40
C PRO A 237 12.41 -23.85 -5.28
N GLN A 238 12.29 -25.09 -4.82
CA GLN A 238 13.02 -25.60 -3.66
C GLN A 238 14.53 -25.28 -3.64
N PRO A 239 15.31 -25.46 -4.73
CA PRO A 239 16.75 -25.20 -4.70
C PRO A 239 17.09 -23.72 -4.42
N ASP A 240 16.28 -22.79 -4.94
CA ASP A 240 16.48 -21.36 -4.77
C ASP A 240 16.01 -20.89 -3.39
N HIS A 241 14.89 -21.42 -2.91
CA HIS A 241 14.37 -21.16 -1.58
C HIS A 241 15.31 -21.68 -0.49
N ASP A 242 15.64 -22.97 -0.53
CA ASP A 242 16.38 -23.66 0.53
C ASP A 242 17.85 -23.24 0.59
N ARG A 243 18.39 -22.65 -0.49
CA ARG A 243 19.72 -22.03 -0.47
C ARG A 243 19.83 -20.98 0.64
N ASN A 244 18.78 -20.17 0.80
CA ASN A 244 18.78 -19.03 1.70
C ASN A 244 17.94 -19.24 2.94
N ARG A 245 16.72 -19.77 2.81
CA ARG A 245 15.76 -19.96 3.91
C ARG A 245 15.96 -21.32 4.56
N VAL A 246 16.74 -21.33 5.62
CA VAL A 246 17.12 -22.55 6.34
C VAL A 246 16.64 -22.53 7.78
N LEU A 247 16.35 -23.70 8.33
CA LEU A 247 16.18 -23.94 9.75
C LEU A 247 17.53 -23.75 10.49
N PRO A 248 17.56 -23.67 11.83
CA PRO A 248 18.79 -23.43 12.60
C PRO A 248 19.90 -24.46 12.38
N LYS A 249 19.57 -25.66 11.90
CA LYS A 249 20.52 -26.73 11.55
C LYS A 249 20.87 -26.77 10.05
N GLY A 250 20.54 -25.73 9.29
CA GLY A 250 20.86 -25.62 7.86
C GLY A 250 19.94 -26.37 6.90
N LYS A 251 18.97 -27.14 7.41
CA LYS A 251 17.95 -27.80 6.57
C LYS A 251 17.03 -26.76 5.93
N GLY A 252 16.74 -26.91 4.64
CA GLY A 252 15.77 -26.07 3.92
C GLY A 252 14.37 -26.07 4.51
N SER A 253 13.63 -24.96 4.30
CA SER A 253 12.26 -24.77 4.80
C SER A 253 11.16 -24.99 3.78
N PHE A 254 11.49 -25.16 2.49
CA PHE A 254 10.50 -25.22 1.40
C PHE A 254 9.39 -26.25 1.66
N ASP A 255 9.74 -27.51 1.90
CA ASP A 255 8.76 -28.59 2.10
C ASP A 255 7.78 -28.31 3.25
N LEU A 256 8.29 -27.70 4.33
CA LEU A 256 7.47 -27.36 5.51
C LEU A 256 6.45 -26.26 5.17
N ILE A 257 6.89 -25.24 4.45
CA ILE A 257 6.04 -24.12 4.03
C ILE A 257 4.98 -24.60 3.04
N MET A 258 5.38 -25.39 2.04
CA MET A 258 4.47 -25.95 1.04
C MET A 258 3.42 -26.87 1.67
N LYS A 259 3.82 -27.71 2.64
CA LYS A 259 2.90 -28.54 3.42
C LYS A 259 1.86 -27.68 4.16
N ASN A 260 2.31 -26.66 4.88
CA ASN A 260 1.43 -25.81 5.68
C ASN A 260 0.50 -24.98 4.80
N LEU A 261 1.01 -24.41 3.71
CA LEU A 261 0.21 -23.66 2.74
C LEU A 261 -0.87 -24.53 2.11
N LYS A 262 -0.53 -25.77 1.72
CA LYS A 262 -1.52 -26.73 1.21
C LYS A 262 -2.59 -27.05 2.25
N ALA A 263 -2.20 -27.30 3.49
CA ALA A 263 -3.14 -27.56 4.59
C ALA A 263 -4.03 -26.33 4.89
N PHE A 264 -3.46 -25.12 4.83
CA PHE A 264 -4.20 -23.88 4.98
C PHE A 264 -5.27 -23.72 3.89
N ARG A 265 -4.89 -23.88 2.61
CA ARG A 265 -5.82 -23.83 1.47
C ARG A 265 -6.92 -24.89 1.54
N GLN A 266 -6.59 -26.10 1.99
CA GLN A 266 -7.58 -27.17 2.17
C GLN A 266 -8.60 -26.84 3.27
N ARG A 267 -8.14 -26.19 4.35
CA ARG A 267 -9.02 -25.80 5.46
C ARG A 267 -9.83 -24.54 5.16
N PHE A 268 -9.27 -23.60 4.41
CA PHE A 268 -9.86 -22.31 4.09
C PHE A 268 -9.84 -22.05 2.57
N PRO A 269 -10.61 -22.82 1.78
CA PRO A 269 -10.56 -22.75 0.31
C PRO A 269 -10.97 -21.39 -0.25
N ASP A 270 -11.91 -20.70 0.43
CA ASP A 270 -12.47 -19.42 -0.02
C ASP A 270 -11.70 -18.19 0.54
N TYR A 271 -10.60 -18.41 1.26
CA TYR A 271 -9.83 -17.29 1.82
C TYR A 271 -8.94 -16.64 0.77
N GLU A 272 -9.29 -15.41 0.37
CA GLU A 272 -8.65 -14.71 -0.74
C GLU A 272 -7.48 -13.81 -0.32
N LYS A 273 -7.41 -13.37 0.94
CA LYS A 273 -6.36 -12.45 1.44
C LYS A 273 -5.05 -13.17 1.75
N LEU A 274 -4.54 -13.88 0.76
CA LEU A 274 -3.33 -14.70 0.83
C LEU A 274 -2.44 -14.33 -0.35
N ALA A 275 -1.18 -13.97 -0.08
CA ALA A 275 -0.22 -13.56 -1.09
C ALA A 275 1.16 -14.16 -0.80
N LEU A 276 1.98 -14.28 -1.85
CA LEU A 276 3.38 -14.68 -1.74
C LEU A 276 4.29 -13.46 -1.88
N VAL A 277 5.33 -13.42 -1.05
CA VAL A 277 6.43 -12.46 -1.14
C VAL A 277 7.75 -13.22 -1.25
N GLY A 278 8.50 -12.94 -2.30
CA GLY A 278 9.77 -13.60 -2.60
C GLY A 278 10.93 -12.62 -2.55
N VAL A 279 12.12 -13.16 -2.36
CA VAL A 279 13.36 -12.46 -2.66
C VAL A 279 14.23 -13.29 -3.60
N PHE A 280 15.09 -12.61 -4.34
CA PHE A 280 16.05 -13.25 -5.23
C PHE A 280 17.44 -12.63 -5.08
N ASP A 281 18.46 -13.40 -5.42
CA ASP A 281 19.84 -12.97 -5.42
C ASP A 281 20.50 -13.29 -6.78
N TRP A 282 21.79 -13.01 -6.93
CA TRP A 282 22.48 -13.21 -8.22
C TRP A 282 22.64 -14.68 -8.63
N LYS A 283 22.50 -15.63 -7.69
CA LYS A 283 22.47 -17.07 -7.98
C LYS A 283 21.06 -17.58 -8.32
N THR A 284 20.03 -16.76 -8.14
CA THR A 284 18.65 -17.14 -8.48
C THR A 284 18.45 -17.14 -9.99
N ASP A 285 17.96 -18.26 -10.51
CA ASP A 285 17.49 -18.38 -11.89
C ASP A 285 16.07 -17.82 -11.99
N LEU A 286 15.94 -16.56 -12.41
CA LEU A 286 14.65 -15.86 -12.48
C LEU A 286 13.66 -16.50 -13.47
N PHE A 287 14.14 -17.15 -14.52
CA PHE A 287 13.26 -17.87 -15.45
C PHE A 287 12.65 -19.09 -14.75
N ARG A 288 13.46 -19.86 -14.03
CA ARG A 288 12.95 -21.00 -13.24
C ARG A 288 12.00 -20.56 -12.12
N VAL A 289 12.23 -19.40 -11.51
CA VAL A 289 11.30 -18.82 -10.54
C VAL A 289 9.96 -18.48 -11.20
N ALA A 290 9.99 -17.85 -12.37
CA ALA A 290 8.79 -17.54 -13.14
C ALA A 290 8.03 -18.81 -13.53
N ASP A 291 8.72 -19.80 -14.09
CA ASP A 291 8.14 -21.10 -14.46
C ASP A 291 7.50 -21.78 -13.25
N PHE A 292 8.19 -21.81 -12.10
CA PHE A 292 7.66 -22.39 -10.87
C PHE A 292 6.32 -21.77 -10.45
N PHE A 293 6.21 -20.44 -10.46
CA PHE A 293 4.96 -19.78 -10.07
C PHE A 293 3.86 -19.96 -11.11
N GLU A 294 4.20 -19.93 -12.40
CA GLU A 294 3.25 -20.15 -13.50
C GLU A 294 2.68 -21.57 -13.50
N GLU A 295 3.53 -22.59 -13.33
CA GLU A 295 3.14 -24.00 -13.26
C GLU A 295 2.23 -24.29 -12.05
N ASN A 296 2.39 -23.53 -10.97
CA ASN A 296 1.66 -23.74 -9.71
C ASN A 296 0.55 -22.70 -9.45
N LYS A 297 0.27 -21.80 -10.41
CA LYS A 297 -0.70 -20.70 -10.27
C LYS A 297 -2.12 -21.13 -9.93
N SER A 298 -2.47 -22.38 -10.22
CA SER A 298 -3.80 -22.94 -9.98
C SER A 298 -4.13 -23.11 -8.49
N TRP A 299 -3.11 -23.17 -7.63
CA TRP A 299 -3.31 -23.43 -6.20
C TRP A 299 -2.43 -22.54 -5.30
N LEU A 300 -1.25 -22.12 -5.77
CA LEU A 300 -0.44 -21.14 -5.05
C LEU A 300 -1.17 -19.79 -5.00
N PRO A 301 -1.02 -19.03 -3.90
CA PRO A 301 -1.43 -17.63 -3.88
C PRO A 301 -0.62 -16.80 -4.89
N PRO A 302 -1.15 -15.65 -5.33
CA PRO A 302 -0.42 -14.77 -6.25
C PRO A 302 0.89 -14.28 -5.63
N LEU A 303 1.95 -14.23 -6.45
CA LEU A 303 3.18 -13.54 -6.11
C LEU A 303 2.96 -12.03 -6.20
N GLN A 304 2.89 -11.36 -5.05
CA GLN A 304 2.62 -9.93 -4.99
C GLN A 304 3.91 -9.10 -5.09
N MET A 305 5.02 -9.64 -4.60
CA MET A 305 6.29 -8.93 -4.57
C MET A 305 7.45 -9.91 -4.73
N LEU A 306 8.42 -9.53 -5.56
CA LEU A 306 9.70 -10.21 -5.71
C LEU A 306 10.81 -9.16 -5.63
N SER A 307 11.59 -9.18 -4.55
CA SER A 307 12.58 -8.15 -4.26
C SER A 307 14.01 -8.69 -4.33
N ARG A 308 14.94 -7.89 -4.83
CA ARG A 308 16.36 -8.26 -4.86
C ARG A 308 16.95 -8.18 -3.45
N VAL A 309 17.70 -9.21 -3.04
CA VAL A 309 18.58 -9.14 -1.87
C VAL A 309 19.72 -8.17 -2.16
N ASN A 310 20.03 -7.30 -1.21
CA ASN A 310 21.06 -6.29 -1.39
C ASN A 310 22.46 -6.92 -1.65
N GLU A 311 23.21 -6.32 -2.58
CA GLU A 311 24.44 -6.87 -3.16
C GLU A 311 25.59 -7.04 -2.16
N GLN A 312 25.56 -6.28 -1.06
CA GLN A 312 26.62 -6.29 -0.05
C GLN A 312 26.53 -7.49 0.91
N ASP A 313 25.45 -8.28 0.87
CA ASP A 313 24.96 -8.94 2.08
C ASP A 313 24.86 -10.47 2.05
N THR A 314 25.34 -11.09 0.98
CA THR A 314 25.38 -12.55 0.88
C THR A 314 26.81 -12.97 0.55
N VAL A 315 27.58 -13.26 1.60
CA VAL A 315 28.82 -14.05 1.50
C VAL A 315 28.41 -15.43 1.01
N TYR A 316 28.46 -15.63 -0.30
CA TYR A 316 28.37 -16.95 -0.90
C TYR A 316 29.68 -17.70 -0.76
#